data_AF-A0A3C2CTQ1-F1
#
_entry.id   AF-A0A3C2CTQ1-F1
#
_cell.length_a   1.000
_cell.length_b   1.000
_cell.length_c   1.000
_cell.angle_alpha   90.00
_cell.angle_beta   90.00
_cell.angle_gamma   90.00
#
_symmetry.space_group_name_H-M   'P 1'
#
loop_
_entity.id
_entity.type
_entity.pdbx_description
1 polymer ?
#
loop_
_entity_poly.entity_id
_entity_poly.type
_entity_poly.pdbx_seq_one_letter_code
_entity_poly.pdbx_strand_id
1 'polypeptide(L)'
;MASYLKELKKIVGDAHATINETILELHSQDESYHKPCLPDAVVFPQTKEDVSNVLKFANDHKIPVVPFGVGTSLEGHVIPVNGGISLDLSQMDAILEVRESDFLVKVQPGVTRS
;
A
#
# COMPACT_ATOMS: atom_id res chain seq x y z
N MET A 1 -16.93 -6.63 -6.83
CA MET A 1 -16.89 -5.60 -5.75
C MET A 1 -16.20 -6.22 -4.56
N ALA A 2 -15.09 -5.63 -4.10
CA ALA A 2 -14.41 -6.11 -2.89
C ALA A 2 -15.40 -6.10 -1.71
N SER A 3 -15.67 -7.28 -1.16
CA SER A 3 -16.67 -7.46 -0.10
C SER A 3 -16.31 -6.74 1.21
N TYR A 4 -15.08 -6.23 1.32
CA TYR A 4 -14.47 -5.69 2.53
C TYR A 4 -14.07 -4.21 2.45
N LEU A 5 -14.48 -3.47 1.41
CA LEU A 5 -14.14 -2.04 1.31
C LEU A 5 -14.65 -1.23 2.51
N LYS A 6 -15.86 -1.54 3.00
CA LYS A 6 -16.47 -0.83 4.13
C LYS A 6 -15.66 -1.00 5.42
N GLU A 7 -15.12 -2.19 5.63
CA GLU A 7 -14.27 -2.54 6.77
C GLU A 7 -12.93 -1.83 6.68
N LEU A 8 -12.30 -1.84 5.51
CA LEU A 8 -11.06 -1.09 5.27
C LEU A 8 -11.26 0.41 5.54
N LYS A 9 -12.35 1.00 5.04
CA LYS A 9 -12.69 2.41 5.29
C LYS A 9 -12.93 2.72 6.78
N LYS A 10 -13.46 1.78 7.56
CA LYS A 10 -13.55 1.96 9.02
C LYS A 10 -12.18 1.96 9.71
N ILE A 11 -11.20 1.26 9.15
CA ILE A 11 -9.85 1.17 9.71
C ILE A 11 -9.06 2.44 9.39
N VAL A 12 -9.00 2.83 8.11
CA VAL A 12 -8.11 3.92 7.63
C VAL A 12 -8.83 5.24 7.33
N GLY A 13 -10.16 5.26 7.40
CA GLY A 13 -11.00 6.39 6.99
C GLY A 13 -11.50 6.28 5.55
N ASP A 14 -12.63 6.94 5.27
CA ASP A 14 -13.36 6.82 3.99
C ASP A 14 -12.56 7.27 2.76
N ALA A 15 -11.63 8.21 2.95
CA ALA A 15 -10.79 8.78 1.88
C ALA A 15 -9.55 7.91 1.56
N HIS A 16 -9.22 6.95 2.41
CA HIS A 16 -7.96 6.21 2.36
C HIS A 16 -8.11 4.75 1.91
N ALA A 17 -9.29 4.34 1.46
CA ALA A 17 -9.50 3.05 0.82
C ALA A 17 -10.45 3.17 -0.38
N THR A 18 -10.11 2.52 -1.49
CA THR A 18 -10.82 2.71 -2.77
C THR A 18 -10.90 1.45 -3.60
N ILE A 19 -11.90 1.41 -4.47
CA ILE A 19 -12.09 0.44 -5.56
C ILE A 19 -12.25 1.15 -6.91
N ASN A 20 -11.79 2.40 -7.01
CA ASN A 20 -11.80 3.16 -8.25
C ASN A 20 -10.98 2.41 -9.31
N GLU A 21 -11.58 2.16 -10.48
CA GLU A 21 -11.00 1.34 -11.54
C GLU A 21 -9.62 1.84 -11.98
N THR A 22 -9.46 3.15 -12.19
CA THR A 22 -8.18 3.75 -12.57
C THR A 22 -7.11 3.53 -11.51
N ILE A 23 -7.46 3.65 -10.23
CA ILE A 23 -6.50 3.42 -9.15
C ILE A 23 -6.12 1.93 -9.05
N LEU A 24 -7.07 1.01 -9.25
CA LEU A 24 -6.79 -0.42 -9.27
C LEU A 24 -5.86 -0.79 -10.43
N GLU A 25 -6.08 -0.20 -11.62
CA GLU A 25 -5.22 -0.40 -12.79
C GLU A 25 -3.79 0.10 -12.54
N LEU A 26 -3.62 1.28 -11.93
CA LEU A 26 -2.31 1.83 -11.56
C LEU A 26 -1.54 0.93 -10.58
N HIS A 27 -2.24 0.15 -9.76
CA HIS A 27 -1.66 -0.79 -8.80
C HIS A 27 -1.60 -2.23 -9.31
N SER A 28 -1.92 -2.47 -10.59
CA SER A 28 -2.00 -3.82 -11.15
C SER A 28 -0.69 -4.31 -11.78
N GLN A 29 0.25 -3.41 -12.00
CA GLN A 29 1.50 -3.64 -12.72
C GLN A 29 2.63 -2.78 -12.17
N ASP A 30 3.84 -3.11 -12.59
CA ASP A 30 5.04 -2.30 -12.43
C ASP A 30 5.72 -2.08 -13.79
N GLU A 31 6.99 -1.69 -13.79
CA GLU A 31 7.77 -1.46 -15.01
C GLU A 31 8.30 -2.76 -15.66
N SER A 32 7.90 -3.93 -15.14
CA SER A 32 8.27 -5.23 -15.70
C SER A 32 7.42 -5.64 -16.91
N TYR A 33 7.80 -6.77 -17.52
CA TYR A 33 7.03 -7.42 -18.59
C TYR A 33 6.00 -8.43 -18.07
N HIS A 34 5.84 -8.56 -16.74
CA HIS A 34 4.94 -9.54 -16.16
C HIS A 34 3.47 -9.16 -16.38
N LYS A 35 2.60 -10.17 -16.42
CA LYS A 35 1.18 -9.97 -16.67
C LYS A 35 0.54 -9.16 -15.52
N PRO A 36 -0.16 -8.05 -15.80
CA PRO A 36 -0.88 -7.29 -14.79
C PRO A 36 -1.98 -8.12 -14.10
N CYS A 37 -2.23 -7.83 -12.82
CA CYS A 37 -3.33 -8.39 -12.05
C CYS A 37 -3.94 -7.33 -11.15
N LEU A 38 -5.26 -7.13 -11.20
CA LEU A 38 -5.91 -6.10 -10.39
C LEU A 38 -5.95 -6.53 -8.91
N PRO A 39 -5.65 -5.62 -7.97
CA PRO A 39 -6.07 -5.82 -6.59
C PRO A 39 -7.60 -5.70 -6.48
N ASP A 40 -8.16 -6.20 -5.38
CA ASP A 40 -9.58 -5.99 -5.07
C ASP A 40 -9.83 -4.59 -4.51
N ALA A 41 -8.85 -4.05 -3.76
CA ALA A 41 -8.90 -2.70 -3.18
C ALA A 41 -7.49 -2.12 -3.03
N VAL A 42 -7.39 -0.78 -3.06
CA VAL A 42 -6.18 -0.04 -2.67
C VAL A 42 -6.42 0.68 -1.36
N VAL A 43 -5.44 0.61 -0.46
CA VAL A 43 -5.47 1.23 0.86
C VAL A 43 -4.24 2.11 1.04
N PHE A 44 -4.45 3.35 1.49
CA PHE A 44 -3.44 4.38 1.71
C PHE A 44 -3.31 4.69 3.21
N PRO A 45 -2.64 3.84 4.01
CA PRO A 45 -2.43 4.10 5.43
C PRO A 45 -1.68 5.42 5.66
N GLN A 46 -1.97 6.10 6.77
CA GLN A 46 -1.26 7.32 7.16
C GLN A 46 -0.41 7.12 8.42
N THR A 47 -0.70 6.06 9.18
CA THR A 47 -0.02 5.74 10.44
C THR A 47 0.45 4.29 10.49
N LYS A 48 1.38 3.99 11.40
CA LYS A 48 1.79 2.59 11.66
C LYS A 48 0.62 1.77 12.24
N GLU A 49 -0.30 2.42 12.95
CA GLU A 49 -1.52 1.81 13.46
C GLU A 49 -2.47 1.39 12.32
N ASP A 50 -2.64 2.23 11.30
CA ASP A 50 -3.40 1.88 10.09
C ASP A 50 -2.83 0.63 9.42
N VAL A 51 -1.51 0.61 9.18
CA VAL A 51 -0.81 -0.55 8.61
C VAL A 51 -1.07 -1.80 9.45
N SER A 52 -0.84 -1.73 10.76
CA SER A 52 -1.01 -2.87 11.67
C SER A 52 -2.46 -3.38 11.67
N ASN A 53 -3.44 -2.48 11.71
CA ASN A 53 -4.86 -2.84 11.73
C ASN A 53 -5.33 -3.42 10.39
N VAL A 54 -4.86 -2.90 9.25
CA VAL A 54 -5.15 -3.46 7.92
C VAL A 54 -4.54 -4.85 7.78
N LEU A 55 -3.28 -5.04 8.17
CA LEU A 55 -2.62 -6.35 8.13
C LEU A 55 -3.29 -7.37 9.06
N LYS A 56 -3.72 -6.95 10.25
CA LYS A 56 -4.49 -7.79 11.16
C LYS A 56 -5.81 -8.23 10.53
N PHE A 57 -6.58 -7.27 9.99
CA PHE A 57 -7.82 -7.56 9.28
C PHE A 57 -7.60 -8.54 8.12
N ALA A 58 -6.59 -8.30 7.29
CA ALA A 58 -6.26 -9.15 6.16
C ALA A 58 -5.87 -10.56 6.60
N ASN A 59 -5.05 -10.71 7.65
CA ASN A 59 -4.66 -12.01 8.18
C ASN A 59 -5.84 -12.81 8.75
N ASP A 60 -6.75 -12.13 9.46
CA ASP A 60 -7.94 -12.76 10.05
C ASP A 60 -8.89 -13.31 8.96
N HIS A 61 -8.95 -12.64 7.81
CA HIS A 61 -9.81 -13.01 6.67
C HIS A 61 -9.06 -13.75 5.54
N LYS A 62 -7.76 -14.02 5.72
CA LYS A 62 -6.90 -14.65 4.70
C LYS A 62 -6.87 -13.91 3.36
N ILE A 63 -6.87 -12.59 3.42
CA ILE A 63 -6.78 -11.70 2.26
C ILE A 63 -5.29 -11.45 1.95
N PRO A 64 -4.80 -11.70 0.72
CA PRO A 64 -3.44 -11.33 0.32
C PRO A 64 -3.21 -9.82 0.43
N VAL A 65 -2.00 -9.43 0.80
CA VAL A 65 -1.59 -8.02 0.84
C VAL A 65 -0.28 -7.87 0.08
N VAL A 66 -0.24 -6.91 -0.84
CA VAL A 66 0.97 -6.53 -1.58
C VAL A 66 1.32 -5.09 -1.23
N PRO A 67 2.50 -4.84 -0.61
CA PRO A 67 2.93 -3.47 -0.35
C PRO A 67 3.30 -2.78 -1.67
N PHE A 68 2.89 -1.52 -1.81
CA PHE A 68 3.14 -0.70 -2.98
C PHE A 68 3.86 0.59 -2.56
N GLY A 69 4.93 0.91 -3.29
CA GLY A 69 5.67 2.17 -3.14
C GLY A 69 5.31 3.12 -4.27
N VAL A 70 6.17 3.17 -5.29
CA VAL A 70 5.96 4.02 -6.49
C VAL A 70 5.80 3.20 -7.78
N GLY A 71 5.70 1.88 -7.69
CA GLY A 71 5.43 1.01 -8.86
C GLY A 71 6.62 0.74 -9.80
N THR A 72 7.84 1.17 -9.45
CA THR A 72 9.01 1.10 -10.35
C THR A 72 9.79 -0.22 -10.28
N SER A 73 9.17 -1.31 -9.84
CA SER A 73 9.85 -2.61 -9.83
C SER A 73 9.99 -3.15 -11.26
N LEU A 74 11.06 -3.89 -11.54
CA LEU A 74 11.32 -4.49 -12.86
C LEU A 74 11.05 -6.00 -12.90
N GLU A 75 10.55 -6.57 -11.80
CA GLU A 75 10.46 -8.03 -11.60
C GLU A 75 9.09 -8.48 -11.03
N GLY A 76 8.05 -7.64 -11.13
CA GLY A 76 6.68 -8.03 -10.76
C GLY A 76 6.37 -8.01 -9.26
N HIS A 77 7.25 -7.46 -8.42
CA HIS A 77 7.12 -7.57 -6.96
C HIS A 77 5.88 -6.90 -6.36
N VAL A 78 5.36 -5.87 -7.02
CA VAL A 78 4.19 -5.13 -6.55
C VAL A 78 2.90 -5.58 -7.23
N ILE A 79 2.95 -6.59 -8.11
CA ILE A 79 1.78 -7.12 -8.81
C ILE A 79 0.94 -7.98 -7.86
N PRO A 80 -0.35 -7.65 -7.64
CA PRO A 80 -1.27 -8.43 -6.82
C PRO A 80 -1.71 -9.75 -7.49
N VAL A 81 -0.79 -10.69 -7.69
CA VAL A 81 -1.03 -11.95 -8.45
C VAL A 81 -2.21 -12.80 -7.93
N ASN A 82 -2.59 -12.62 -6.67
CA ASN A 82 -3.72 -13.31 -6.03
C ASN A 82 -4.87 -12.34 -5.68
N GLY A 83 -4.93 -11.17 -6.32
CA GLY A 83 -5.83 -10.08 -5.93
C GLY A 83 -5.50 -9.54 -4.53
N GLY A 84 -6.52 -9.24 -3.74
CA GLY A 84 -6.37 -8.80 -2.37
C GLY A 84 -6.19 -7.28 -2.22
N ILE A 85 -5.37 -6.88 -1.26
CA ILE A 85 -5.16 -5.47 -0.91
C ILE A 85 -3.81 -5.01 -1.47
N SER A 86 -3.82 -3.99 -2.31
CA SER A 86 -2.63 -3.19 -2.56
C SER A 86 -2.49 -2.16 -1.43
N LEU A 87 -1.42 -2.25 -0.64
CA LEU A 87 -1.16 -1.37 0.48
C LEU A 87 -0.15 -0.29 0.07
N ASP A 88 -0.66 0.85 -0.38
CA ASP A 88 0.14 1.97 -0.89
C ASP A 88 0.66 2.83 0.26
N LEU A 89 1.99 2.80 0.45
CA LEU A 89 2.67 3.49 1.54
C LEU A 89 3.07 4.93 1.19
N SER A 90 2.72 5.43 0.01
CA SER A 90 3.11 6.77 -0.49
C SER A 90 2.63 7.93 0.40
N GLN A 91 1.54 7.76 1.14
CA GLN A 91 1.02 8.78 2.08
C GLN A 91 1.72 8.76 3.45
N MET A 92 2.68 7.87 3.66
CA MET A 92 3.54 7.85 4.84
C MET A 92 4.91 8.42 4.46
N ASP A 93 5.02 9.73 4.22
CA ASP A 93 6.19 10.40 3.63
C ASP A 93 6.90 11.38 4.58
N ALA A 94 6.68 11.29 5.89
CA ALA A 94 7.31 12.17 6.86
C ALA A 94 8.75 11.75 7.21
N ILE A 95 9.64 12.74 7.30
CA ILE A 95 10.91 12.62 8.03
C ILE A 95 10.61 12.79 9.52
N LEU A 96 10.84 11.74 10.31
CA LEU A 96 10.46 11.70 11.72
C LEU A 96 11.58 12.19 12.65
N GLU A 97 12.84 12.00 12.26
CA GLU A 97 14.00 12.37 13.08
C GLU A 97 15.27 12.46 12.24
N VAL A 98 16.11 13.46 12.49
CA VAL A 98 17.46 13.61 11.91
C VAL A 98 18.47 13.70 13.05
N ARG A 99 19.44 12.79 13.08
CA ARG A 99 20.55 12.76 14.04
C ARG A 99 21.87 12.92 13.30
N GLU A 100 22.27 14.16 13.09
CA GLU A 100 23.47 14.50 12.31
C GLU A 100 24.75 13.91 12.93
N SER A 101 24.87 13.96 14.26
CA SER A 101 26.01 13.39 15.00
C SER A 101 26.17 11.89 14.80
N ASP A 102 25.06 11.20 14.57
CA ASP A 102 24.98 9.74 14.48
C ASP A 102 24.88 9.27 13.02
N PHE A 103 24.87 10.20 12.07
CA PHE A 103 24.67 9.96 10.64
C PHE A 103 23.41 9.11 10.34
N LEU A 104 22.32 9.39 11.06
CA LEU A 104 21.07 8.62 11.01
C LEU A 104 19.85 9.49 10.76
N VAL A 105 18.95 9.00 9.92
CA VAL A 105 17.61 9.59 9.70
C VAL A 105 16.55 8.51 9.88
N LYS A 106 15.48 8.84 10.60
CA LYS A 106 14.29 7.99 10.70
C LYS A 106 13.19 8.56 9.82
N VAL A 107 12.73 7.77 8.87
CA VAL A 107 11.70 8.16 7.89
C VAL A 107 10.53 7.18 7.90
N GLN A 108 9.39 7.66 7.44
CA GLN A 108 8.29 6.79 7.03
C GLN A 108 8.57 6.16 5.64
N PRO A 109 7.92 5.02 5.30
CA PRO A 109 8.29 4.23 4.12
C PRO A 109 7.98 4.86 2.76
N GLY A 110 7.11 5.88 2.71
CA GLY A 110 6.74 6.60 1.51
C GLY A 110 7.69 7.76 1.13
N VAL A 111 8.73 8.02 1.93
CA VAL A 111 9.71 9.08 1.60
C VAL A 111 10.41 8.75 0.28
N THR A 112 10.34 9.69 -0.67
CA THR A 112 11.02 9.61 -1.96
C THR A 112 12.18 10.61 -2.04
N ARG A 113 12.92 10.59 -3.15
CA ARG A 113 14.08 11.48 -3.39
C ARG A 113 13.71 12.82 -4.06
N SER A 114 12.44 13.01 -4.43
CA SER A 114 11.95 14.06 -5.33
C SER A 114 11.18 15.16 -4.61
#